data_AF-A0AAE8G3G8-F1
#
_entry.id   AF-A0AAE8G3G8-F1
#
_cell.length_a   1.000
_cell.length_b   1.000
_cell.length_c   1.000
_cell.angle_alpha   90.00
_cell.angle_beta   90.00
_cell.angle_gamma   90.00
#
_symmetry.space_group_name_H-M   'P 1'
#
loop_
_entity.id
_entity.type
_entity.pdbx_description
1 polymer ?
#
loop_
_entity_poly.entity_id
_entity_poly.type
_entity_poly.pdbx_seq_one_letter_code
_entity_poly.pdbx_strand_id
1 'polypeptide(L)' 'MKSRVLIRNPQNGRQAWFRLPFYFGKLTRLGLRGSYEEQIEIVDYQGSAFIGFGYFIVEDLEQLNRQANGY' A
#
# COMPACT_ATOMS: atom_id res chain seq x y z
N MET A 1 8.61 16.13 0.88
CA MET A 1 7.18 15.77 1.11
C MET A 1 7.10 14.31 1.52
N LYS A 2 6.17 13.90 2.40
CA LYS A 2 6.00 12.49 2.77
C LYS A 2 5.10 11.79 1.74
N SER A 3 5.64 10.80 1.03
CA SER A 3 4.91 10.05 0.01
C SER A 3 3.72 9.27 0.58
N ARG A 4 2.64 9.18 -0.18
CA ARG A 4 1.41 8.46 0.20
C ARG A 4 0.85 7.67 -0.99
N VAL A 5 0.27 6.51 -0.71
CA VAL A 5 -0.43 5.66 -1.68
C VAL A 5 -1.91 5.52 -1.29
N LEU A 6 -2.80 5.53 -2.27
CA LEU A 6 -4.20 5.16 -2.09
C LEU A 6 -4.32 3.67 -2.40
N ILE A 7 -4.61 2.89 -1.37
CA ILE A 7 -4.78 1.45 -1.49
C ILE A 7 -6.27 1.13 -1.43
N ARG A 8 -6.73 0.30 -2.37
CA ARG A 8 -8.07 -0.30 -2.44
C ARG A 8 -7.99 -1.80 -2.11
N ASN A 9 -8.94 -2.27 -1.30
CA ASN A 9 -9.20 -3.70 -1.17
C ASN A 9 -10.11 -4.13 -2.33
N PRO A 10 -9.63 -4.98 -3.26
CA PRO A 10 -10.39 -5.37 -4.44
C PRO A 10 -11.62 -6.23 -4.12
N GLN A 11 -11.65 -6.88 -2.95
CA GLN A 11 -12.76 -7.76 -2.57
C GLN A 11 -14.00 -7.00 -2.09
N ASN A 12 -13.83 -5.81 -1.52
CA ASN A 12 -14.94 -5.03 -0.94
C ASN A 12 -14.99 -3.56 -1.38
N GLY A 13 -14.05 -3.12 -2.22
CA GLY A 13 -13.96 -1.77 -2.75
C GLY A 13 -13.53 -0.70 -1.75
N ARG A 14 -13.28 -1.03 -0.48
CA ARG A 14 -12.84 -0.04 0.53
C ARG A 14 -11.44 0.46 0.19
N GLN A 15 -11.22 1.77 0.29
CA GLN A 15 -9.93 2.38 0.00
C GLN A 15 -9.54 3.45 1.02
N ALA A 16 -8.23 3.63 1.22
CA ALA A 16 -7.69 4.65 2.11
C ALA A 16 -6.27 5.07 1.72
N TRP A 17 -5.92 6.31 2.08
CA TRP A 17 -4.58 6.84 1.92
C TRP A 17 -3.65 6.35 3.04
N PHE A 18 -2.46 5.90 2.66
CA PHE A 18 -1.42 5.46 3.57
C PHE A 18 -0.11 6.18 3.29
N ARG A 19 0.59 6.60 4.36
CA ARG A 19 1.91 7.22 4.26
C ARG A 19 2.99 6.14 4.15
N LEU A 20 4.04 6.42 3.38
CA LEU A 20 5.25 5.62 3.31
C LEU A 20 6.30 6.13 4.33
N PRO A 21 7.12 5.25 4.95
CA PRO A 21 6.97 3.79 4.94
C PRO A 21 5.67 3.36 5.65
N PHE A 22 5.04 2.34 5.09
CA PHE A 22 3.73 1.85 5.43
C PHE A 22 3.77 0.82 6.58
N TYR A 23 2.77 0.84 7.45
CA TYR A 23 2.60 -0.17 8.50
C TYR A 23 1.41 -1.08 8.15
N PHE A 24 1.67 -2.36 7.88
CA PHE A 24 0.67 -3.32 7.39
C PHE A 24 -0.54 -3.50 8.29
N GLY A 25 -0.37 -3.35 9.61
CA GLY A 25 -1.48 -3.43 10.56
C GLY A 25 -2.62 -2.43 10.29
N LYS A 26 -2.36 -1.35 9.52
CA LYS A 26 -3.40 -0.39 9.12
C LYS A 26 -4.30 -0.87 7.97
N LEU A 27 -3.95 -1.97 7.28
CA LEU A 27 -4.78 -2.59 6.23
C LEU A 27 -6.10 -3.15 6.78
N THR A 28 -6.16 -3.43 8.09
CA THR A 28 -7.40 -3.80 8.80
C THR A 28 -8.53 -2.79 8.61
N ARG A 29 -8.20 -1.51 8.38
CA ARG A 29 -9.19 -0.46 8.07
C ARG A 29 -9.89 -0.67 6.72
N LEU A 30 -9.29 -1.44 5.82
CA LEU A 30 -9.85 -1.85 4.53
C LEU A 30 -10.53 -3.22 4.60
N GLY A 31 -10.60 -3.85 5.78
CA GLY A 31 -11.12 -5.21 5.93
C GLY A 31 -10.16 -6.30 5.47
N LEU A 32 -8.87 -5.98 5.32
CA LEU A 32 -7.80 -6.95 5.08
C LEU A 32 -7.28 -7.48 6.43
N ARG A 33 -6.82 -8.71 6.46
CA ARG A 33 -6.26 -9.39 7.65
C ARG A 33 -4.80 -9.00 7.91
N GLY A 34 -4.14 -8.39 6.94
CA GLY A 34 -2.71 -8.09 6.96
C GLY A 34 -1.82 -9.30 6.63
N SER A 35 -2.38 -10.32 5.96
CA SER A 35 -1.59 -11.47 5.49
C SER A 35 -0.78 -11.07 4.25
N TYR A 36 0.44 -11.59 4.13
CA TYR A 36 1.35 -11.31 3.01
C TYR A 36 0.77 -11.66 1.63
N GLU A 37 -0.07 -12.69 1.58
CA GLU A 37 -0.72 -13.18 0.35
C GLU A 37 -1.99 -12.39 -0.03
N GLU A 38 -2.45 -11.45 0.82
CA GLU A 38 -3.65 -10.68 0.50
C GLU A 38 -3.41 -9.75 -0.68
N GLN A 39 -4.33 -9.80 -1.65
CA GLN A 39 -4.30 -8.91 -2.80
C GLN A 39 -4.85 -7.53 -2.43
N ILE A 40 -4.16 -6.52 -2.91
CA ILE A 40 -4.54 -5.11 -2.82
C ILE A 40 -4.41 -4.46 -4.18
N GLU A 41 -4.85 -3.23 -4.29
CA GLU A 41 -4.66 -2.43 -5.48
C GLU A 41 -4.19 -1.02 -5.12
N ILE A 42 -3.11 -0.57 -5.75
CA ILE A 42 -2.66 0.81 -5.67
C ILE A 42 -3.34 1.58 -6.79
N VAL A 43 -4.26 2.47 -6.42
CA VAL A 43 -5.10 3.21 -7.36
C VAL A 43 -4.67 4.66 -7.56
N ASP A 44 -3.91 5.23 -6.62
CA ASP A 44 -3.40 6.60 -6.71
C ASP A 44 -2.15 6.78 -5.83
N TYR A 45 -1.35 7.82 -6.11
CA TYR A 45 -0.09 8.11 -5.44
C TYR A 45 0.20 9.61 -5.37
N GLN A 46 0.76 10.04 -4.24
CA GLN A 46 1.23 11.41 -4.02
C GLN A 46 2.63 11.41 -3.42
N GLY A 47 3.62 11.96 -4.13
CA GLY A 47 4.98 12.15 -3.62
C GLY A 47 6.04 12.06 -4.72
N SER A 48 7.29 11.90 -4.32
CA SER A 48 8.45 11.90 -5.23
C SER A 48 8.94 10.51 -5.67
N ALA A 49 8.71 9.46 -4.87
CA ALA A 49 9.13 8.08 -5.16
C ALA A 49 7.92 7.15 -5.42
N PHE A 50 7.68 6.83 -6.69
CA PHE A 50 6.55 6.01 -7.16
C PHE A 50 7.03 4.69 -7.76
N ILE A 51 6.27 3.61 -7.58
CA ILE A 51 6.71 2.24 -7.90
C ILE A 51 5.69 1.46 -8.76
N GLY A 52 4.46 1.96 -8.92
CA GLY A 52 3.46 1.37 -9.84
C GLY A 52 2.01 1.52 -9.37
N PHE A 53 1.08 1.40 -10.33
CA PHE A 53 -0.37 1.29 -10.11
C PHE A 53 -0.83 -0.12 -10.49
N GLY A 54 -1.95 -0.56 -9.92
CA GLY A 54 -2.56 -1.86 -10.21
C GLY A 54 -2.51 -2.81 -9.02
N TYR A 55 -2.62 -4.10 -9.30
CA TYR A 55 -2.75 -5.14 -8.29
C TYR A 55 -1.40 -5.60 -7.76
N PHE A 56 -1.33 -5.73 -6.44
CA PHE A 56 -0.15 -6.19 -5.70
C PHE A 56 -0.59 -7.17 -4.62
N ILE A 57 0.35 -7.94 -4.08
CA ILE A 57 0.16 -8.61 -2.79
C ILE A 57 0.74 -7.74 -1.66
N VAL A 58 0.31 -7.97 -0.42
CA VAL A 58 0.82 -7.23 0.75
C VAL A 58 2.35 -7.36 0.89
N GLU A 59 2.94 -8.49 0.48
CA GLU A 59 4.40 -8.65 0.43
C GLU A 59 5.11 -7.63 -0.48
N ASP A 60 4.53 -7.29 -1.63
CA ASP A 60 5.10 -6.31 -2.54
C ASP A 60 5.22 -4.94 -1.86
N LEU A 61 4.28 -4.60 -0.98
CA LEU A 61 4.35 -3.36 -0.18
C LEU A 61 5.56 -3.33 0.76
N GLU A 62 6.10 -4.48 1.17
CA GLU A 62 7.33 -4.52 1.97
C GLU A 62 8.54 -4.10 1.15
N GLN A 63 8.59 -4.50 -0.11
CA GLN A 63 9.62 -4.01 -1.04
C GLN A 63 9.48 -2.49 -1.24
N LEU A 64 8.25 -1.96 -1.34
CA LEU A 64 8.02 -0.52 -1.41
C LEU A 64 8.55 0.21 -0.17
N ASN A 65 8.34 -0.36 1.02
CA ASN A 65 8.88 0.20 2.25
C ASN A 65 10.40 0.22 2.28
N ARG A 66 11.06 -0.85 1.82
CA ARG A 66 12.53 -0.91 1.74
C ARG A 66 13.08 0.15 0.79
N GLN A 67 12.45 0.34 -0.37
CA GLN A 67 12.84 1.39 -1.31
C GLN A 67 12.61 2.80 -0.72
N ALA A 68 11.50 3.00 -0.01
CA ALA A 68 11.21 4.27 0.66
C ALA A 68 12.14 4.59 1.84
N ASN A 69 12.68 3.56 2.53
CA ASN A 69 13.64 3.71 3.62
C ASN A 69 15.11 3.74 3.16
N GLY A 70 15.40 3.45 1.89
CA GLY A 70 16.77 3.31 1.35
C GLY A 70 17.46 4.62 0.95
N TYR A 71 16.97 5.77 1.43
CA TYR A 71 17.56 7.11 1.24
C TYR A 71 17.83 7.79 2.58
#